data_AF-A0A1M2ZA55-F1
#
_entry.id   AF-A0A1M2ZA55-F1
#
_cell.length_a   1.000
_cell.length_b   1.000
_cell.length_c   1.000
_cell.angle_alpha   90.00
_cell.angle_beta   90.00
_cell.angle_gamma   90.00
#
_symmetry.space_group_name_H-M   'P 1'
#
loop_
_entity.id
_entity.type
_entity.pdbx_description
1 polymer ?
#
loop_
_entity_poly.entity_id
_entity_poly.type
_entity_poly.pdbx_seq_one_letter_code
_entity_poly.pdbx_strand_id
1 'polypeptide(L)' 'MKKFYAVIAAVATVLATMFATSACFWFGNQPVEPASLRDE' A
#
# COMPACT_ATOMS: atom_id res chain seq x y z
N MET A 1 -4.74 -3.53 -29.63
CA MET A 1 -4.43 -2.32 -28.85
C MET A 1 -5.36 -2.12 -27.63
N LYS A 2 -6.67 -1.88 -27.77
CA LYS A 2 -7.57 -1.60 -26.60
C LYS A 2 -7.57 -2.67 -25.49
N LYS A 3 -7.58 -3.96 -25.85
CA LYS A 3 -7.53 -5.07 -24.87
C LYS A 3 -6.23 -5.11 -24.05
N PHE A 4 -5.12 -4.69 -24.66
CA PHE A 4 -3.82 -4.64 -23.99
C PHE A 4 -3.80 -3.55 -22.91
N TYR A 5 -4.32 -2.37 -23.23
CA TYR A 5 -4.47 -1.30 -22.25
C TYR A 5 -5.44 -1.66 -21.12
N ALA A 6 -6.50 -2.44 -21.40
CA ALA A 6 -7.39 -2.93 -20.36
C ALA A 6 -6.68 -3.88 -19.38
N VAL A 7 -5.80 -4.76 -19.87
CA VAL A 7 -4.98 -5.62 -19.01
C VAL A 7 -4.02 -4.80 -18.16
N ILE A 8 -3.33 -3.82 -18.76
CA ILE A 8 -2.44 -2.91 -18.01
C ILE A 8 -3.21 -2.17 -16.92
N ALA A 9 -4.38 -1.63 -17.24
CA ALA A 9 -5.20 -0.92 -16.28
C ALA A 9 -5.63 -1.83 -15.12
N ALA A 10 -6.05 -3.07 -15.41
CA ALA A 10 -6.41 -4.03 -14.38
C ALA A 10 -5.24 -4.36 -13.44
N VAL A 11 -4.05 -4.60 -13.99
CA VAL A 11 -2.83 -4.86 -13.21
C VAL A 11 -2.47 -3.65 -12.35
N ALA A 12 -2.51 -2.45 -12.91
CA ALA A 12 -2.23 -1.21 -12.18
C ALA A 12 -3.20 -1.03 -11.00
N THR A 13 -4.49 -1.29 -11.20
CA THR A 13 -5.50 -1.21 -10.13
C THR A 13 -5.21 -2.19 -9.01
N VAL A 14 -4.90 -3.46 -9.34
CA VAL A 14 -4.57 -4.48 -8.33
C VAL A 14 -3.36 -4.05 -7.49
N LEU A 15 -2.30 -3.57 -8.14
CA LEU A 15 -1.09 -3.10 -7.45
C LEU A 15 -1.38 -1.90 -6.57
N ALA A 16 -2.13 -0.90 -7.06
CA ALA A 16 -2.51 0.27 -6.28
C ALA A 16 -3.31 -0.12 -5.04
N THR A 17 -4.27 -1.03 -5.16
CA THR A 17 -5.04 -1.56 -4.01
C THR A 17 -4.13 -2.29 -3.03
N MET A 18 -3.22 -3.16 -3.50
CA MET A 18 -2.27 -3.86 -2.64
C MET A 18 -1.41 -2.89 -1.83
N PHE A 19 -0.86 -1.85 -2.46
CA PHE A 19 -0.04 -0.86 -1.75
C PHE A 19 -0.86 -0.06 -0.74
N ALA A 20 -2.06 0.37 -1.10
CA ALA A 20 -2.94 1.12 -0.19
C ALA A 20 -3.32 0.29 1.05
N THR A 21 -3.63 -1.00 0.88
CA THR A 21 -4.02 -1.89 1.98
C THR A 21 -2.83 -2.38 2.82
N SER A 22 -1.60 -2.30 2.29
CA SER A 22 -0.42 -2.84 2.98
C SER A 22 -0.17 -2.21 4.35
N ALA A 23 -0.35 -0.89 4.49
CA ALA A 23 -0.21 -0.18 5.76
C ALA A 23 -1.23 -0.63 6.80
N CYS A 24 -2.47 -0.91 6.39
CA CYS A 24 -3.51 -1.43 7.28
C CYS A 24 -3.20 -2.86 7.73
N PHE A 25 -2.65 -3.69 6.84
CA PHE A 25 -2.33 -5.09 7.15
C PHE A 25 -1.12 -5.23 8.07
N TRP A 26 -0.14 -4.32 7.97
CA TRP A 26 1.09 -4.32 8.76
C TRP A 26 1.04 -3.42 9.99
N PHE A 27 -0.10 -2.79 10.29
CA PHE A 27 -0.25 -1.89 11.43
C PHE A 27 0.16 -2.53 12.77
N GLY A 28 -0.11 -3.83 12.97
CA GLY A 28 0.29 -4.54 14.19
C GLY A 28 1.78 -4.90 14.27
N ASN A 29 2.52 -4.80 13.18
CA ASN A 29 3.97 -5.05 13.12
C ASN A 29 4.75 -3.73 13.02
N GLN A 30 4.18 -2.64 13.52
CA GLN A 30 4.91 -1.38 13.57
C GLN A 30 6.06 -1.49 14.59
N PRO A 31 7.27 -1.04 14.22
CA PRO A 31 8.34 -0.90 15.18
C PRO A 31 7.92 0.08 16.28
N VAL A 32 8.56 -0.03 17.45
CA VAL A 32 8.40 0.97 18.51
C VAL A 32 8.65 2.36 17.93
N GLU A 33 7.73 3.27 18.20
CA GLU A 33 7.81 4.64 17.71
C GLU A 33 9.10 5.31 18.21
N PRO A 34 9.87 5.98 17.33
CA PRO A 34 11.13 6.59 17.73
C PRO A 34 10.89 7.71 18.74
N ALA A 35 11.85 7.89 19.66
CA ALA A 35 11.75 8.89 20.72
C ALA A 35 11.47 10.32 20.22
N SER A 36 11.91 10.65 19.00
CA SER A 36 11.70 11.97 18.38
C SER A 36 10.27 12.25 17.90
N LEU A 37 9.40 11.24 17.86
CA LEU A 37 8.02 11.35 17.37
C LEU A 37 6.97 11.15 18.47
N ARG A 38 7.37 10.66 19.65
CA ARG A 38 6.49 10.42 20.79
C ARG A 38 6.07 11.76 21.41
N ASP A 39 4.80 11.92 21.73
CA ASP A 39 4.21 13.15 22.34
C ASP A 39 4.51 13.31 23.85
N GLU A 40 5.53 12.62 24.38
CA GLU A 40 5.90 12.63 25.80
C GLU A 40 6.96 13.65 26.19
#